data_AF-A0A1H7HE55-F1
#
_entry.id   AF-A0A1H7HE55-F1
#
_cell.length_a   1.000
_cell.length_b   1.000
_cell.length_c   1.000
_cell.angle_alpha   90.00
_cell.angle_beta   90.00
_cell.angle_gamma   90.00
#
_symmetry.space_group_name_H-M   'P 1'
#
loop_
_entity.id
_entity.type
_entity.pdbx_description
1 polymer ?
#
loop_
_entity_poly.entity_id
_entity_poly.type
_entity_poly.pdbx_seq_one_letter_code
_entity_poly.pdbx_strand_id
1 'polypeptide(L)'
;MKHILSALALSLVVAAPAMAQTSPSATSTRDAIIKGGAQLNGVAVHCGKITEAQAKESKEKARVSIYGKGGDSTGFDALYDASYNAGLAKAKAMPDNGKAACERLDELQKQGAAAAKK
;
A
#
# COMPACT_ATOMS: atom_id res chain seq x y z
N MET A 1 -7.76 -8.55 71.89
CA MET A 1 -6.96 -9.49 71.08
C MET A 1 -7.29 -9.18 69.62
N LYS A 2 -6.46 -8.41 68.89
CA LYS A 2 -5.34 -8.91 68.06
C LYS A 2 -5.77 -10.16 67.27
N HIS A 3 -5.98 -10.02 65.96
CA HIS A 3 -5.19 -10.65 64.88
C HIS A 3 -5.96 -10.51 63.53
N ILE A 4 -5.47 -9.66 62.61
CA ILE A 4 -4.82 -10.01 61.32
C ILE A 4 -5.86 -10.27 60.20
N LEU A 5 -6.20 -9.28 59.35
CA LEU A 5 -5.58 -8.99 58.04
C LEU A 5 -5.24 -10.24 57.20
N SER A 6 -6.03 -10.54 56.17
CA SER A 6 -5.51 -11.22 54.98
C SER A 6 -6.31 -10.82 53.75
N ALA A 7 -5.62 -10.02 52.93
CA ALA A 7 -6.03 -9.56 51.62
C ALA A 7 -6.23 -10.75 50.67
N LEU A 8 -7.45 -10.93 50.15
CA LEU A 8 -7.61 -11.66 48.89
C LEU A 8 -7.20 -10.71 47.76
N ALA A 9 -5.90 -10.74 47.46
CA ALA A 9 -5.36 -10.20 46.23
C ALA A 9 -5.95 -11.00 45.06
N LEU A 10 -6.99 -10.47 44.44
CA LEU A 10 -7.49 -10.92 43.14
C LEU A 10 -6.49 -10.50 42.05
N SER A 11 -5.29 -11.09 42.08
CA SER A 11 -4.34 -11.00 40.98
C SER A 11 -4.75 -12.04 39.93
N LEU A 12 -5.84 -11.76 39.22
CA LEU A 12 -6.09 -12.37 37.92
C LEU A 12 -5.07 -11.76 36.94
N VAL A 13 -3.82 -12.23 37.04
CA VAL A 13 -2.90 -12.17 35.91
C VAL A 13 -3.47 -13.15 34.90
N VAL A 14 -4.44 -12.67 34.12
CA VAL A 14 -4.71 -13.26 32.83
C VAL A 14 -3.42 -13.04 32.06
N ALA A 15 -2.56 -14.05 32.07
CA ALA A 15 -1.59 -14.27 31.03
C ALA A 15 -2.41 -14.49 29.75
N ALA A 16 -2.95 -13.39 29.23
CA ALA A 16 -3.41 -13.35 27.88
C ALA A 16 -2.18 -13.77 27.06
N PRO A 17 -2.28 -14.80 26.21
CA PRO A 17 -1.23 -14.99 25.24
C PRO A 17 -1.13 -13.64 24.55
N ALA A 18 0.04 -13.02 24.66
CA ALA A 18 0.44 -11.98 23.75
C ALA A 18 0.37 -12.68 22.39
N MET A 19 -0.81 -12.61 21.76
CA MET A 19 -0.96 -12.87 20.36
C MET A 19 -0.06 -11.81 19.76
N ALA A 20 1.18 -12.22 19.48
CA ALA A 20 2.09 -11.48 18.65
C ALA A 20 1.25 -11.12 17.43
N GLN A 21 0.78 -9.88 17.39
CA GLN A 21 0.20 -9.32 16.20
C GLN A 21 1.29 -9.52 15.17
N THR A 22 1.07 -10.47 14.28
CA THR A 22 1.86 -10.66 13.07
C THR A 22 1.68 -9.36 12.29
N SER A 23 2.46 -8.35 12.67
CA SER A 23 2.65 -7.17 11.85
C SER A 23 3.07 -7.70 10.50
N PRO A 24 2.37 -7.34 9.41
CA PRO A 24 2.81 -7.71 8.09
C PRO A 24 4.29 -7.36 7.98
N SER A 25 5.12 -8.34 7.62
CA SER A 25 6.56 -8.14 7.52
C SER A 25 6.81 -6.89 6.66
N ALA A 26 7.85 -6.11 6.96
CA ALA A 26 8.16 -4.90 6.21
C ALA A 26 8.17 -5.15 4.67
N THR A 27 8.60 -6.33 4.24
CA THR A 27 8.53 -6.81 2.85
C THR A 27 7.10 -6.88 2.30
N SER A 28 6.15 -7.45 3.04
CA SER A 28 4.76 -7.56 2.57
C SER A 28 4.07 -6.21 2.40
N THR A 29 4.31 -5.27 3.32
CA THR A 29 3.82 -3.89 3.22
C THR A 29 4.45 -3.16 2.03
N ARG A 30 5.76 -3.32 1.84
CA ARG A 30 6.49 -2.75 0.71
C ARG A 30 5.95 -3.23 -0.62
N ASP A 31 5.79 -4.54 -0.78
CA ASP A 31 5.30 -5.14 -2.01
C ASP A 31 3.87 -4.67 -2.33
N ALA A 32 3.01 -4.50 -1.31
CA ALA A 32 1.68 -3.92 -1.49
C ALA A 32 1.74 -2.47 -2.02
N ILE A 33 2.66 -1.65 -1.50
CA ILE A 33 2.87 -0.27 -1.99
C ILE A 33 3.35 -0.28 -3.43
N ILE A 34 4.33 -1.14 -3.78
CA ILE A 34 4.85 -1.27 -5.16
C ILE A 34 3.72 -1.66 -6.11
N LYS A 35 2.98 -2.74 -5.77
CA LYS A 35 1.88 -3.25 -6.59
C LYS A 35 0.79 -2.19 -6.79
N GLY A 36 0.36 -1.56 -5.70
CA GLY A 36 -0.70 -0.54 -5.73
C GLY A 36 -0.31 0.68 -6.56
N GLY A 37 0.88 1.23 -6.34
CA GLY A 37 1.38 2.38 -7.10
C GLY A 37 1.55 2.07 -8.60
N ALA A 38 2.11 0.91 -8.93
CA ALA A 38 2.27 0.47 -10.30
C ALA A 38 0.92 0.27 -11.02
N GLN A 39 -0.04 -0.40 -10.37
CA GLN A 39 -1.38 -0.60 -10.90
C GLN A 39 -2.08 0.74 -11.20
N LEU A 40 -1.99 1.71 -10.27
CA LEU A 40 -2.57 3.04 -10.47
C LEU A 40 -1.93 3.76 -11.65
N ASN A 41 -0.60 3.67 -11.83
CA ASN A 41 0.06 4.24 -13.00
C ASN A 41 -0.39 3.58 -14.30
N GLY A 42 -0.59 2.26 -14.31
CA GLY A 42 -1.14 1.55 -15.46
C GLY A 42 -2.54 2.05 -15.82
N VAL A 43 -3.43 2.18 -14.84
CA VAL A 43 -4.77 2.76 -15.04
C VAL A 43 -4.68 4.21 -15.51
N ALA A 44 -3.79 5.02 -14.92
CA ALA A 44 -3.63 6.43 -15.25
C ALA A 44 -3.15 6.65 -16.69
N VAL A 45 -2.24 5.80 -17.20
CA VAL A 45 -1.82 5.82 -18.60
C VAL A 45 -2.98 5.45 -19.51
N HIS A 46 -3.73 4.39 -19.20
CA HIS A 46 -4.92 4.01 -19.97
C HIS A 46 -5.95 5.14 -20.04
N CYS A 47 -6.19 5.81 -18.92
CA CYS A 47 -7.12 6.92 -18.80
C CYS A 47 -6.59 8.26 -19.38
N GLY A 48 -5.39 8.29 -19.95
CA GLY A 48 -4.78 9.49 -20.51
C GLY A 48 -4.44 10.58 -19.48
N LYS A 49 -4.37 10.23 -18.19
CA LYS A 49 -4.08 11.17 -17.09
C LYS A 49 -2.59 11.45 -16.95
N ILE A 50 -1.76 10.48 -17.32
CA ILE A 50 -0.31 10.61 -17.42
C ILE A 50 0.18 9.93 -18.70
N THR A 51 1.34 10.36 -19.18
CA THR A 51 2.04 9.70 -20.30
C THR A 51 2.87 8.51 -19.79
N GLU A 52 3.27 7.61 -20.70
CA GLU A 52 4.21 6.53 -20.35
C GLU A 52 5.56 7.06 -19.82
N ALA A 53 6.03 8.21 -20.32
CA ALA A 53 7.25 8.84 -19.84
C ALA A 53 7.11 9.26 -18.36
N GLN A 54 5.97 9.84 -17.98
CA GLN A 54 5.67 10.19 -16.60
C GLN A 54 5.49 8.95 -15.70
N ALA A 55 4.93 7.85 -16.24
CA ALA A 55 4.86 6.58 -15.52
C ALA A 55 6.26 5.99 -15.24
N LYS A 56 7.18 6.07 -16.21
CA LYS A 56 8.59 5.68 -16.02
C LYS A 56 9.28 6.53 -14.96
N GLU A 57 9.11 7.84 -14.99
CA GLU A 57 9.64 8.72 -13.95
C GLU A 57 9.09 8.37 -12.56
N SER A 58 7.79 8.06 -12.49
CA SER A 58 7.14 7.64 -11.24
C SER A 58 7.66 6.29 -10.73
N LYS A 59 7.98 5.34 -11.62
CA LYS A 59 8.65 4.07 -11.27
C LYS A 59 9.99 4.33 -10.61
N GLU A 60 10.81 5.20 -11.19
CA GLU A 60 12.12 5.54 -10.64
C GLU A 60 12.02 6.24 -9.27
N LYS A 61 11.09 7.20 -9.13
CA LYS A 61 10.78 7.84 -7.84
C LYS A 61 10.34 6.83 -6.79
N ALA A 62 9.48 5.87 -7.17
CA ALA A 62 9.03 4.82 -6.26
C ALA A 62 10.19 3.91 -5.84
N ARG A 63 11.08 3.51 -6.76
CA ARG A 63 12.27 2.71 -6.44
C ARG A 63 13.13 3.40 -5.38
N VAL A 64 13.45 4.68 -5.59
CA VAL A 64 14.29 5.46 -4.66
C VAL A 64 13.57 5.71 -3.33
N SER A 65 12.27 5.97 -3.33
CA SER A 65 11.49 6.19 -2.10
C SER A 65 11.44 4.96 -1.22
N ILE A 66 11.33 3.77 -1.83
CA ILE A 66 11.13 2.51 -1.12
C ILE A 66 12.44 1.91 -0.64
N TYR A 67 13.49 1.93 -1.47
CA TYR A 67 14.75 1.25 -1.19
C TYR A 67 15.89 2.22 -0.83
N GLY A 68 15.71 3.52 -1.03
CA GLY A 68 16.78 4.51 -0.95
C GLY A 68 17.65 4.54 -2.22
N LYS A 69 18.54 5.53 -2.32
CA LYS A 69 19.52 5.60 -3.42
C LYS A 69 20.57 4.49 -3.25
N GLY A 70 20.72 3.63 -4.25
CA GLY A 70 21.70 2.53 -4.23
C GLY A 70 21.31 1.34 -3.34
N GLY A 71 20.08 1.32 -2.80
CA GLY A 71 19.58 0.18 -2.03
C GLY A 71 19.33 -1.04 -2.92
N ASP A 72 19.37 -2.23 -2.32
CA ASP A 72 19.06 -3.48 -3.01
C ASP A 72 17.58 -3.53 -3.41
N SER A 73 17.31 -3.25 -4.67
CA SER A 73 15.98 -3.28 -5.27
C SER A 73 15.73 -4.54 -6.10
N THR A 74 16.40 -5.66 -5.77
CA THR A 74 16.22 -6.94 -6.46
C THR A 74 14.73 -7.30 -6.53
N GLY A 75 14.25 -7.61 -7.75
CA GLY A 75 12.85 -7.97 -7.99
C GLY A 75 11.86 -6.80 -8.05
N PHE A 76 12.26 -5.56 -7.74
CA PHE A 76 11.38 -4.40 -7.83
C PHE A 76 10.81 -4.23 -9.24
N ASP A 77 11.66 -4.32 -10.27
CA ASP A 77 11.23 -4.08 -11.66
C ASP A 77 10.22 -5.11 -12.15
N ALA A 78 10.49 -6.38 -11.90
CA ALA A 78 9.58 -7.45 -12.27
C ALA A 78 8.22 -7.28 -11.55
N LEU A 79 8.25 -6.94 -10.25
CA LEU A 79 7.04 -6.72 -9.47
C LEU A 79 6.24 -5.50 -9.96
N TYR A 80 6.95 -4.40 -10.21
CA TYR A 80 6.38 -3.15 -10.69
C TYR A 80 5.77 -3.34 -12.08
N ASP A 81 6.52 -3.89 -13.04
CA ASP A 81 6.09 -4.03 -14.43
C ASP A 81 4.92 -5.00 -14.55
N ALA A 82 4.93 -6.12 -13.83
CA ALA A 82 3.79 -7.04 -13.76
C ALA A 82 2.53 -6.33 -13.23
N SER A 83 2.68 -5.51 -12.19
CA SER A 83 1.57 -4.80 -11.56
C SER A 83 1.05 -3.64 -12.42
N TYR A 84 1.95 -2.91 -13.10
CA TYR A 84 1.60 -1.87 -14.07
C TYR A 84 0.79 -2.46 -15.23
N ASN A 85 1.26 -3.56 -15.81
CA ASN A 85 0.56 -4.27 -16.87
C ASN A 85 -0.79 -4.82 -16.40
N ALA A 86 -0.88 -5.31 -15.16
CA ALA A 86 -2.15 -5.72 -14.57
C ALA A 86 -3.14 -4.54 -14.43
N GLY A 87 -2.65 -3.35 -14.07
CA GLY A 87 -3.46 -2.12 -14.04
C GLY A 87 -4.01 -1.73 -15.41
N LEU A 88 -3.14 -1.72 -16.43
CA LEU A 88 -3.52 -1.49 -17.83
C LEU A 88 -4.57 -2.51 -18.30
N ALA A 89 -4.30 -3.81 -18.10
CA ALA A 89 -5.18 -4.87 -18.53
C ALA A 89 -6.55 -4.78 -17.83
N LYS A 90 -6.58 -4.48 -16.53
CA LYS A 90 -7.82 -4.30 -15.78
C LYS A 90 -8.65 -3.14 -16.32
N ALA A 91 -8.03 -2.01 -16.64
CA ALA A 91 -8.75 -0.87 -17.21
C ALA A 91 -9.31 -1.20 -18.62
N LYS A 92 -8.52 -1.88 -19.46
CA LYS A 92 -8.96 -2.30 -20.81
C LYS A 92 -10.06 -3.35 -20.80
N ALA A 93 -10.05 -4.27 -19.82
CA ALA A 93 -11.03 -5.34 -19.71
C ALA A 93 -12.38 -4.87 -19.13
N MET A 94 -12.46 -3.64 -18.60
CA MET A 94 -13.69 -3.08 -18.09
C MET A 94 -14.59 -2.56 -19.23
N PRO A 95 -15.94 -2.59 -19.05
CA PRO A 95 -16.89 -1.97 -19.97
C PRO A 95 -16.57 -0.50 -20.22
N ASP A 96 -17.03 0.02 -21.36
CA ASP A 96 -16.83 1.41 -21.77
C ASP A 96 -15.37 1.86 -21.76
N ASN A 97 -14.47 0.94 -22.15
CA ASN A 97 -13.04 1.16 -22.20
C ASN A 97 -12.46 1.66 -20.85
N GLY A 98 -12.93 1.10 -19.74
CA GLY A 98 -12.36 1.41 -18.43
C GLY A 98 -12.86 2.70 -17.79
N LYS A 99 -13.99 3.26 -18.26
CA LYS A 99 -14.58 4.49 -17.70
C LYS A 99 -14.67 4.46 -16.16
N ALA A 100 -15.19 3.38 -15.58
CA ALA A 100 -15.29 3.23 -14.13
C ALA A 100 -13.92 3.25 -13.42
N ALA A 101 -12.88 2.68 -14.03
CA ALA A 101 -11.52 2.75 -13.48
C ALA A 101 -10.97 4.18 -13.53
N CYS A 102 -11.26 4.93 -14.61
CA CYS A 102 -10.86 6.32 -14.75
C CYS A 102 -11.58 7.24 -13.76
N GLU A 103 -12.89 7.05 -13.56
CA GLU A 103 -13.67 7.80 -12.56
C GLU A 103 -13.16 7.52 -11.14
N ARG A 104 -12.90 6.25 -10.81
CA ARG A 104 -12.28 5.84 -9.55
C ARG A 104 -10.93 6.51 -9.32
N LEU A 105 -10.11 6.61 -10.37
CA LEU A 105 -8.82 7.29 -10.31
C LEU A 105 -8.99 8.79 -10.01
N ASP A 106 -9.95 9.46 -10.66
CA ASP A 106 -10.26 10.87 -10.42
C ASP A 106 -10.74 11.12 -8.97
N GLU A 107 -11.54 10.21 -8.41
CA GLU A 107 -11.93 10.27 -6.99
C GLU A 107 -10.73 10.18 -6.05
N LEU A 108 -9.84 9.21 -6.29
CA LEU A 108 -8.63 9.03 -5.48
C LEU A 108 -7.71 10.25 -5.53
N GLN A 109 -7.57 10.87 -6.71
CA GLN A 109 -6.79 12.11 -6.85
C GLN A 109 -7.40 13.26 -6.06
N LYS A 110 -8.73 13.42 -6.08
CA LYS A 110 -9.42 14.45 -5.28
C LYS A 110 -9.25 14.21 -3.78
N GLN A 111 -9.33 12.96 -3.33
CA GLN A 111 -9.14 12.59 -1.93
C GLN A 111 -7.69 12.81 -1.47
N GLY A 112 -6.71 12.44 -2.29
CA GLY A 112 -5.29 12.67 -2.01
C GLY A 112 -4.93 14.16 -1.96
N ALA A 113 -5.47 14.97 -2.87
CA ALA A 113 -5.29 16.41 -2.86
C ALA A 113 -5.93 17.09 -1.64
N ALA A 114 -7.04 16.55 -1.13
CA ALA A 114 -7.68 17.03 0.09
C ALA A 114 -6.88 16.64 1.36
N ALA A 115 -6.27 15.45 1.36
CA ALA A 115 -5.43 14.98 2.45
C ALA A 115 -4.10 15.76 2.55
N ALA A 116 -3.52 16.20 1.43
CA ALA A 116 -2.27 16.96 1.39
C ALA A 116 -2.39 18.45 1.76
N LYS A 117 -3.62 18.95 1.96
CA LYS A 117 -3.91 20.35 2.37
C LYS A 117 -4.24 20.51 3.86
N LYS A 118 -4.23 19.41 4.62
CA LYS A 118 -4.35 19.41 6.08
C LYS A 118 -2.99 19.19 6.71
#